data_AF-A0A6J4NJ08-F1
#
_entry.id   AF-A0A6J4NJ08-F1
#
_cell.length_a   1.000
_cell.length_b   1.000
_cell.length_c   1.000
_cell.angle_alpha   90.00
_cell.angle_beta   90.00
_cell.angle_gamma   90.00
#
_symmetry.space_group_name_H-M   'P 1'
#
loop_
_entity.id
_entity.type
_entity.pdbx_description
1 polymer ?
#
loop_
_entity_poly.entity_id
_entity_poly.type
_entity_poly.pdbx_seq_one_letter_code
_entity_poly.pdbx_strand_id
1 'polypeptide(L)'
;MVGTWAECAVAVSRLEREGGLNEETEDDARARFDQPAEDWHAVEPSEVLRLLAGVISRDHPLEAADCLQLAAAIRRCGEDTEGAGFVCLDNRLRLAARDEGLAVLAESPEAG
;
A
#
# COMPACT_ATOMS: atom_id res chain seq x y z
N MET A 1 -3.05 6.44 -4.16
CA MET A 1 -4.19 5.63 -3.68
C MET A 1 -4.54 6.19 -2.33
N VAL A 2 -5.77 6.69 -2.13
CA VAL A 2 -6.16 7.35 -0.86
C VAL A 2 -6.08 6.38 0.34
N GLY A 3 -6.22 5.07 0.09
CA GLY A 3 -6.12 4.01 1.10
C GLY A 3 -4.74 3.88 1.76
N THR A 4 -3.63 4.00 1.01
CA THR A 4 -2.27 3.86 1.57
C THR A 4 -1.95 4.95 2.60
N TRP A 5 -2.33 6.21 2.32
CA TRP A 5 -2.16 7.30 3.29
C TRP A 5 -3.02 7.06 4.53
N ALA A 6 -4.27 6.63 4.36
CA ALA A 6 -5.18 6.36 5.47
C ALA A 6 -4.66 5.21 6.37
N GLU A 7 -4.10 4.15 5.79
CA GLU A 7 -3.53 3.04 6.54
C GLU A 7 -2.25 3.43 7.27
N CYS A 8 -1.37 4.23 6.65
CA CYS A 8 -0.20 4.79 7.31
C CYS A 8 -0.63 5.68 8.50
N ALA A 9 -1.61 6.56 8.30
CA ALA A 9 -2.13 7.42 9.37
C ALA A 9 -2.76 6.61 10.52
N VAL A 10 -3.49 5.53 10.21
CA VAL A 10 -4.08 4.64 11.20
C VAL A 10 -3.00 3.82 11.93
N ALA A 11 -1.97 3.35 11.25
CA ALA A 11 -0.85 2.62 11.84
C ALA A 11 -0.05 3.50 12.81
N VAL A 12 0.22 4.76 12.43
CA VAL A 12 0.88 5.75 13.30
C VAL A 12 0.04 6.01 14.55
N SER A 13 -1.27 6.29 14.40
CA SER A 13 -2.18 6.46 15.55
C SER A 13 -2.33 5.22 16.44
N ARG A 14 -2.08 4.02 15.90
CA ARG A 14 -2.08 2.78 16.69
C ARG A 14 -0.79 2.64 17.51
N LEU A 15 0.36 2.91 16.90
CA LEU A 15 1.67 2.89 17.56
C LEU A 15 1.78 3.91 18.69
N GLU A 16 1.19 5.10 18.50
CA GLU A 16 1.07 6.13 19.54
C GLU A 16 0.32 5.60 20.78
N ARG A 17 -0.88 5.01 20.59
CA ARG A 17 -1.69 4.46 21.68
C ARG A 17 -1.04 3.29 22.40
N GLU A 18 -0.23 2.52 21.69
CA GLU A 18 0.54 1.40 22.24
C GLU A 18 1.83 1.86 22.94
N GLY A 19 2.12 3.18 22.97
CA GLY A 19 3.29 3.78 23.63
C GLY A 19 4.60 3.60 22.87
N GLY A 20 4.53 3.19 21.60
CA GLY A 20 5.69 2.93 20.75
C GLY A 20 6.25 4.16 20.03
N LEU A 21 5.55 5.30 20.11
CA LEU A 21 5.96 6.59 19.53
C LEU A 21 5.75 7.71 20.55
N ASN A 22 6.65 8.69 20.55
CA ASN A 22 6.43 9.97 21.23
C ASN A 22 5.77 10.97 20.27
N GLU A 23 5.11 12.00 20.79
CA GLU A 23 4.39 13.04 20.01
C GLU A 23 5.26 13.65 18.89
N GLU A 24 6.54 13.92 19.17
CA GLU A 24 7.48 14.52 18.21
C GLU A 24 7.77 13.59 17.02
N THR A 25 7.89 12.28 17.25
CA THR A 25 8.13 11.29 16.18
C THR A 25 6.86 11.04 15.36
N GLU A 26 5.68 11.18 15.95
CA GLU A 26 4.41 11.13 15.22
C GLU A 26 4.26 12.31 14.27
N ASP A 27 4.50 13.53 14.76
CA ASP A 27 4.41 14.74 13.93
C ASP A 27 5.40 14.69 12.76
N ASP A 28 6.62 14.21 12.99
CA ASP A 28 7.61 14.00 11.94
C ASP A 28 7.20 12.91 10.93
N ALA A 29 6.59 11.82 11.39
CA ALA A 29 6.09 10.76 10.51
C ALA A 29 4.94 11.27 9.63
N ARG A 30 3.99 12.00 10.22
CA ARG A 30 2.87 12.63 9.49
C ARG A 30 3.37 13.68 8.51
N ALA A 31 4.31 14.53 8.92
CA ALA A 31 4.93 15.54 8.06
C ALA A 31 5.67 14.91 6.86
N ARG A 32 6.26 13.72 7.02
CA ARG A 32 6.87 12.96 5.92
C ARG A 32 5.85 12.36 4.96
N PHE A 33 4.67 11.97 5.43
CA PHE A 33 3.56 11.57 4.56
C PHE A 33 2.88 12.76 3.87
N ASP A 34 2.96 13.95 4.46
CA ASP A 34 2.38 15.19 3.92
C ASP A 34 3.34 15.98 3.00
N GLN A 35 4.64 15.66 2.97
CA GLN A 35 5.59 16.19 1.98
C GLN A 35 5.35 15.56 0.60
N PRO A 36 5.45 16.35 -0.50
CA PRO A 36 4.29 16.62 -1.35
C PRO A 36 3.69 15.41 -2.06
N ALA A 37 2.40 15.25 -1.81
CA ALA A 37 1.43 14.53 -2.63
C ALA A 37 1.20 15.14 -4.03
N GLU A 38 2.00 16.13 -4.46
CA GLU A 38 1.89 16.76 -5.79
C GLU A 38 2.24 15.79 -6.94
N ASP A 39 3.08 14.79 -6.67
CA ASP A 39 3.42 13.72 -7.64
C ASP A 39 2.66 12.41 -7.37
N TRP A 40 1.80 12.37 -6.36
CA TRP A 40 1.07 11.15 -6.00
C TRP A 40 -0.13 10.98 -6.91
N HIS A 41 0.03 10.16 -7.95
CA HIS A 41 -1.10 9.80 -8.80
C HIS A 41 -2.04 8.85 -8.06
N ALA A 42 -3.05 9.42 -7.40
CA ALA A 42 -4.07 8.67 -6.70
C ALA A 42 -4.98 7.94 -7.69
N VAL A 43 -5.05 6.63 -7.54
CA VAL A 43 -6.04 5.81 -8.24
C VAL A 43 -7.39 6.01 -7.52
N GLU A 44 -8.34 6.63 -8.21
CA GLU A 44 -9.69 6.88 -7.71
C GLU A 44 -10.51 5.60 -7.58
N PRO A 45 -11.31 5.43 -6.50
CA PRO A 45 -12.24 4.32 -6.38
C PRO A 45 -13.20 4.28 -7.59
N SER A 46 -13.22 3.16 -8.30
CA SER A 46 -14.07 2.98 -9.48
C SER A 46 -14.68 1.58 -9.51
N GLU A 47 -15.77 1.42 -10.27
CA GLU A 47 -16.40 0.11 -10.49
C GLU A 47 -15.42 -0.90 -11.11
N VAL A 48 -14.56 -0.43 -12.02
CA VAL A 48 -13.50 -1.23 -12.65
C VAL A 48 -12.55 -1.81 -11.59
N LEU A 49 -12.14 -1.03 -10.59
CA LEU A 49 -11.29 -1.52 -9.50
C LEU A 49 -11.99 -2.56 -8.64
N ARG A 50 -13.29 -2.39 -8.37
CA ARG A 50 -14.06 -3.38 -7.58
C ARG A 50 -14.18 -4.70 -8.32
N LEU A 51 -14.42 -4.67 -9.63
CA LEU A 51 -14.48 -5.86 -10.46
C LEU A 51 -13.12 -6.57 -10.52
N LEU A 52 -12.03 -5.81 -10.73
CA LEU A 52 -10.67 -6.35 -10.74
C LEU A 52 -10.30 -6.97 -9.38
N ALA A 53 -10.61 -6.30 -8.27
CA ALA A 53 -10.41 -6.84 -6.93
C ALA A 53 -11.20 -8.15 -6.71
N GLY A 54 -12.39 -8.28 -7.28
CA GLY A 54 -13.18 -9.52 -7.23
C GLY A 54 -12.64 -10.65 -8.11
N VAL A 55 -11.83 -10.34 -9.12
CA VAL A 55 -11.07 -11.35 -9.89
C VAL A 55 -9.86 -11.78 -9.08
N ILE A 56 -9.06 -10.83 -8.59
CA ILE A 56 -7.88 -11.07 -7.74
C ILE A 56 -8.21 -11.93 -6.53
N SER A 57 -9.36 -11.70 -5.87
CA SER A 57 -9.76 -12.45 -4.68
C SER A 57 -10.06 -13.94 -4.94
N ARG A 58 -10.20 -14.36 -6.20
CA ARG A 58 -10.36 -15.77 -6.57
C ARG A 58 -9.03 -16.51 -6.58
N ASP A 59 -7.98 -15.81 -6.99
CA ASP A 59 -6.65 -16.38 -7.18
C ASP A 59 -5.78 -16.19 -5.92
N HIS A 60 -6.07 -15.14 -5.13
CA HIS A 60 -5.35 -14.79 -3.92
C HIS A 60 -6.29 -14.71 -2.70
N PRO A 61 -5.99 -15.41 -1.59
CA PRO A 61 -6.81 -15.37 -0.39
C PRO A 61 -6.54 -14.09 0.42
N LEU A 62 -6.89 -12.93 -0.13
CA LEU A 62 -6.67 -11.62 0.46
C LEU A 62 -7.96 -11.03 1.02
N GLU A 63 -7.84 -10.07 1.95
CA GLU A 63 -8.99 -9.29 2.39
C GLU A 63 -9.45 -8.33 1.28
N ALA A 64 -10.69 -7.83 1.37
CA ALA A 64 -11.25 -6.96 0.34
C ALA A 64 -10.43 -5.67 0.15
N ALA A 65 -9.86 -5.12 1.23
CA ALA A 65 -8.99 -3.95 1.18
C ALA A 65 -7.71 -4.25 0.39
N ASP A 66 -7.01 -5.34 0.73
CA ASP A 66 -5.80 -5.79 0.06
C ASP A 66 -6.02 -6.08 -1.43
N CYS A 67 -7.15 -6.69 -1.78
CA CYS A 67 -7.52 -6.92 -3.19
C CYS A 67 -7.68 -5.61 -3.96
N LEU A 68 -8.28 -4.58 -3.34
CA LEU A 68 -8.43 -3.25 -3.94
C LEU A 68 -7.08 -2.53 -4.07
N GLN A 69 -6.18 -2.72 -3.11
CA GLN A 69 -4.83 -2.17 -3.19
C GLN A 69 -4.03 -2.78 -4.35
N LEU A 70 -4.05 -4.11 -4.47
CA LEU A 70 -3.38 -4.81 -5.55
C LEU A 70 -4.00 -4.44 -6.91
N ALA A 71 -5.33 -4.38 -7.00
CA ALA A 71 -6.03 -3.94 -8.21
C ALA A 71 -5.62 -2.52 -8.63
N ALA A 72 -5.48 -1.60 -7.67
CA ALA A 72 -5.07 -0.23 -7.94
C ALA A 72 -3.59 -0.14 -8.35
N ALA A 73 -2.71 -0.98 -7.79
CA ALA A 73 -1.32 -1.07 -8.22
C ALA A 73 -1.23 -1.55 -9.68
N ILE A 74 -1.87 -2.66 -10.02
CA ILE A 74 -1.90 -3.21 -11.39
C ILE A 74 -2.48 -2.18 -12.37
N ARG A 75 -3.59 -1.53 -12.00
CA ARG A 75 -4.24 -0.53 -12.86
C ARG A 75 -3.36 0.69 -13.13
N ARG A 76 -2.47 1.04 -12.20
CA ARG A 76 -1.51 2.14 -12.36
C ARG A 76 -0.37 1.77 -13.31
N CYS A 77 0.03 0.50 -13.31
CA CYS A 77 1.04 -0.04 -14.22
C CYS A 77 0.52 -0.22 -15.65
N GLY A 78 -0.80 -0.40 -15.84
CA GLY A 78 -1.39 -0.54 -17.16
C GLY A 78 -1.16 -1.95 -17.72
N GLU A 79 -0.67 -2.06 -18.96
CA GLU A 79 -0.40 -3.35 -19.61
C GLU A 79 0.92 -3.99 -19.18
N ASP A 80 1.77 -3.26 -18.45
CA ASP A 80 3.10 -3.70 -18.04
C ASP A 80 3.30 -3.53 -16.54
N THR A 81 3.05 -4.60 -15.79
CA THR A 81 3.33 -4.68 -14.34
C THR A 81 4.78 -5.05 -14.04
N GLU A 82 5.56 -5.45 -15.05
CA GLU A 82 6.86 -6.06 -14.87
C GLU A 82 7.85 -5.06 -14.28
N GLY A 83 8.33 -5.34 -13.07
CA GLY A 83 9.31 -4.49 -12.39
C GLY A 83 8.73 -3.23 -11.75
N ALA A 84 7.43 -2.98 -11.85
CA ALA A 84 6.81 -1.86 -11.17
C ALA A 84 6.83 -2.05 -9.65
N GLY A 85 7.35 -1.06 -8.93
CA GLY A 85 7.56 -1.12 -7.49
C GLY A 85 6.25 -1.20 -6.70
N PHE A 86 6.17 -2.17 -5.78
CA PHE A 86 5.07 -2.32 -4.84
C PHE A 86 5.61 -2.38 -3.40
N VAL A 87 5.17 -1.45 -2.55
CA VAL A 87 5.56 -1.39 -1.14
C VAL A 87 4.36 -1.77 -0.30
N CYS A 88 4.53 -2.78 0.55
CA CYS A 88 3.51 -3.24 1.50
C CYS A 88 4.23 -3.94 2.65
N LEU A 89 3.69 -3.94 3.86
CA LEU A 89 4.25 -4.69 4.99
C LEU A 89 3.64 -6.08 5.17
N ASP A 90 2.44 -6.33 4.66
CA ASP A 90 1.74 -7.61 4.76
C ASP A 90 2.34 -8.68 3.83
N ASN A 91 2.71 -9.83 4.39
CA ASN A 91 3.38 -10.89 3.63
C ASN A 91 2.48 -11.58 2.60
N ARG A 92 1.18 -11.70 2.85
CA ARG A 92 0.22 -12.31 1.92
C ARG A 92 0.04 -11.40 0.71
N LEU A 93 -0.10 -10.09 0.96
CA LEU A 93 -0.23 -9.11 -0.10
C LEU A 93 1.07 -8.97 -0.92
N ARG A 94 2.25 -9.07 -0.29
CA ARG A 94 3.54 -9.14 -1.01
C ARG A 94 3.63 -10.35 -1.94
N LEU A 95 3.16 -11.53 -1.50
CA LEU A 95 3.17 -12.73 -2.33
C LEU A 95 2.27 -12.55 -3.55
N ALA A 96 1.03 -12.11 -3.32
CA ALA A 96 0.08 -11.84 -4.41
C ALA A 96 0.63 -10.79 -5.40
N ALA A 97 1.24 -9.71 -4.91
CA ALA A 97 1.84 -8.70 -5.78
C ALA A 97 2.95 -9.27 -6.69
N ARG A 98 3.79 -10.18 -6.17
CA ARG A 98 4.82 -10.85 -6.99
C ARG A 98 4.23 -11.76 -8.04
N ASP A 99 3.18 -12.49 -7.69
CA ASP A 99 2.50 -13.39 -8.63
C ASP A 99 1.84 -12.61 -9.78
N GLU A 100 1.42 -11.36 -9.53
CA GLU A 100 0.92 -10.41 -10.53
C GLU A 100 2.03 -9.62 -11.28
N GLY A 101 3.31 -9.97 -11.05
CA GLY A 101 4.47 -9.41 -11.76
C GLY A 101 5.08 -8.15 -11.16
N LEU A 102 4.55 -7.64 -10.03
CA LEU A 102 5.07 -6.44 -9.37
C LEU A 102 6.38 -6.73 -8.62
N ALA A 103 7.29 -5.76 -8.62
CA ALA A 103 8.51 -5.81 -7.83
C ALA A 103 8.24 -5.35 -6.39
N VAL A 104 8.18 -6.30 -5.45
CA VAL A 104 8.04 -5.95 -4.02
C VAL A 104 9.33 -5.32 -3.50
N LEU A 105 9.27 -4.03 -3.18
CA LEU A 105 10.37 -3.28 -2.61
C LEU A 105 10.35 -3.48 -1.09
N ALA A 106 11.40 -4.11 -0.55
CA ALA A 106 11.56 -4.26 0.88
C ALA A 106 12.23 -3.01 1.45
N GLU A 107 11.57 -2.31 2.37
CA GLU A 107 12.30 -1.58 3.41
C GLU A 107 12.58 -2.59 4.52
N SER A 108 13.76 -3.23 4.45
CA SER A 108 14.42 -3.67 5.67
C SER A 108 15.25 -2.49 6.15
N PRO A 109 15.09 -2.00 7.39
CA PRO A 109 16.13 -1.21 7.99
C PRO A 109 17.32 -2.17 8.15
N GLU A 110 18.34 -1.97 7.34
CA GLU A 110 19.67 -2.46 7.66
C GLU A 110 20.07 -1.73 8.96
N ALA A 111 19.79 -2.38 10.09
CA ALA A 111 20.32 -1.99 11.37
C ALA A 111 21.83 -2.25 11.34
N GLY A 112 22.59 -1.23 10.96
CA GLY A 112 24.04 -1.10 11.14
C GLY A 112 24.36 -0.16 12.29
#